data_AF-A0A433P542-F1
#
_entry.id   AF-A0A433P542-F1
#
_cell.length_a   1.000
_cell.length_b   1.000
_cell.length_c   1.000
_cell.angle_alpha   90.00
_cell.angle_beta   90.00
_cell.angle_gamma   90.00
#
_symmetry.space_group_name_H-M   'P 1'
#
loop_
_entity.id
_entity.type
_entity.pdbx_description
1 polymer ?
#
loop_
_entity_poly.entity_id
_entity_poly.type
_entity_poly.pdbx_seq_one_letter_code
_entity_poly.pdbx_strand_id
1 'polypeptide(L)'
;MVNLDYLSTVLLGALFLSSLTTASPVVVKKHSKHVSLHRNTKSLSATEKPKKGTWEATVLSRTNYHRRQHGAPPLTWNTTIQAFAQSWVNRCVFRHSRTLLYGENLYVAGQSNTYPKPNGTAPVDNWYNEVQWYNWDEPGNLVGPQGQEIGHFTALVWASSSQVGCAKANCRKGTIWPNYYAQLVSCNYHVPGNVYGPDGDTSYFEENVLERR
;
A
#
# COMPACT_ATOMS: atom_id res chain seq x y z
N MET A 1 20.08 -34.46 18.98
CA MET A 1 21.44 -34.91 19.32
C MET A 1 22.34 -34.58 18.14
N VAL A 2 23.23 -33.61 18.37
CA VAL A 2 24.56 -33.34 17.78
C VAL A 2 24.83 -33.69 16.31
N ASN A 3 25.25 -32.68 15.53
CA ASN A 3 26.69 -32.48 15.34
C ASN A 3 27.02 -31.04 14.91
N LEU A 4 27.61 -30.30 15.85
CA LEU A 4 28.63 -29.29 15.57
C LEU A 4 29.92 -30.06 15.26
N ASP A 5 30.76 -29.54 14.36
CA ASP A 5 32.21 -29.39 14.57
C ASP A 5 32.90 -29.00 13.26
N TYR A 6 33.46 -27.79 13.24
CA TYR A 6 34.56 -27.42 12.35
C TYR A 6 35.54 -26.61 13.18
N LEU A 7 36.57 -27.27 13.69
CA LEU A 7 37.75 -26.62 14.25
C LEU A 7 39.02 -27.38 13.87
N SER A 8 39.95 -26.60 13.29
CA SER A 8 41.39 -26.57 13.58
C SER A 8 42.32 -27.66 13.03
N THR A 9 43.32 -27.22 12.24
CA THR A 9 44.80 -27.39 12.40
C THR A 9 45.47 -27.02 11.06
N VAL A 10 46.13 -25.87 10.89
CA VAL A 10 47.52 -25.47 11.24
C VAL A 10 48.60 -26.50 10.84
N LEU A 11 49.48 -26.16 9.88
CA LEU A 11 50.92 -25.85 10.08
C LEU A 11 51.72 -25.77 8.75
N LEU A 12 52.58 -24.72 8.67
CA LEU A 12 53.92 -24.55 8.04
C LEU A 12 54.30 -25.37 6.77
N GLY A 13 54.96 -24.82 5.75
CA GLY A 13 55.63 -23.54 5.53
C GLY A 13 56.54 -23.60 4.29
N ALA A 14 57.34 -22.54 4.10
CA ALA A 14 58.51 -22.37 3.22
C ALA A 14 58.36 -21.44 2.01
N LEU A 15 59.35 -20.53 1.97
CA LEU A 15 59.59 -19.36 1.13
C LEU A 15 60.06 -19.71 -0.29
N PHE A 16 59.70 -18.88 -1.27
CA PHE A 16 60.60 -18.54 -2.39
C PHE A 16 60.32 -17.11 -2.86
N LEU A 17 61.37 -16.28 -2.86
CA LEU A 17 61.38 -14.93 -3.43
C LEU A 17 61.40 -14.99 -4.97
N SER A 18 60.65 -14.10 -5.63
CA SER A 18 61.08 -13.51 -6.90
C SER A 18 60.45 -12.13 -7.16
N SER A 19 61.34 -11.16 -7.32
CA SER A 19 61.27 -9.86 -8.04
C SER A 19 59.93 -9.16 -8.27
N LEU A 20 59.83 -7.96 -7.68
CA LEU A 20 58.87 -6.90 -8.01
C LEU A 20 59.18 -6.26 -9.37
N THR A 21 58.19 -6.23 -10.26
CA THR A 21 58.16 -5.29 -11.41
C THR A 21 57.12 -4.21 -11.13
N THR A 22 57.57 -2.96 -11.17
CA THR A 22 56.73 -1.76 -10.98
C THR A 22 56.10 -1.36 -12.31
N ALA A 23 54.77 -1.31 -12.37
CA ALA A 23 54.04 -0.73 -13.49
C ALA A 23 53.60 0.71 -13.13
N SER A 24 53.99 1.66 -13.96
CA SER A 24 53.70 3.10 -13.83
C SER A 24 52.22 3.43 -14.04
N PRO A 25 51.71 4.56 -13.48
CA PRO A 25 50.31 4.94 -13.58
C PRO A 25 49.95 5.51 -14.97
N VAL A 26 48.87 4.99 -15.57
CA VAL A 26 48.28 5.51 -16.81
C VAL A 26 47.42 6.75 -16.49
N VAL A 27 47.84 7.91 -17.00
CA VAL A 27 47.08 9.16 -16.96
C VAL A 27 46.07 9.17 -18.11
N VAL A 28 44.77 9.06 -17.80
CA VAL A 28 43.71 9.26 -18.79
C VAL A 28 43.26 10.72 -18.77
N LYS A 29 43.48 11.42 -19.89
CA LYS A 29 43.08 12.82 -20.12
C LYS A 29 41.56 12.95 -20.19
N LYS A 30 40.99 13.87 -19.40
CA LYS A 30 39.58 14.31 -19.54
C LYS A 30 39.39 14.95 -20.91
N HIS A 31 38.42 14.46 -21.67
CA HIS A 31 37.79 15.21 -22.76
C HIS A 31 36.36 15.54 -22.35
N SER A 32 36.14 16.79 -21.96
CA SER A 32 34.81 17.32 -21.68
C SER A 32 34.12 17.63 -23.01
N LYS A 33 33.19 16.78 -23.43
CA LYS A 33 32.14 17.16 -24.38
C LYS A 33 30.91 17.51 -23.56
N HIS A 34 30.60 18.80 -23.49
CA HIS A 34 29.34 19.30 -22.95
C HIS A 34 28.19 18.86 -23.87
N VAL A 35 27.65 17.67 -23.64
CA VAL A 35 26.32 17.31 -24.11
C VAL A 35 25.35 17.85 -23.08
N SER A 36 24.64 18.92 -23.44
CA SER A 36 23.50 19.42 -22.68
C SER A 36 22.39 18.37 -22.77
N LEU A 37 22.44 17.39 -21.87
CA LEU A 37 21.26 16.61 -21.52
C LEU A 37 20.34 17.56 -20.77
N HIS A 38 19.41 18.18 -21.50
CA HIS A 38 18.15 18.61 -20.90
C HIS A 38 17.44 17.36 -20.38
N ARG A 39 17.88 16.89 -19.22
CA ARG A 39 17.08 16.02 -18.37
C ARG A 39 15.86 16.86 -18.04
N ASN A 40 14.79 16.59 -18.77
CA ASN A 40 13.45 16.99 -18.38
C ASN A 40 13.16 16.21 -17.09
N THR A 41 13.63 16.73 -15.96
CA THR A 41 13.25 16.29 -14.63
C THR A 41 11.81 16.74 -14.42
N LYS A 42 10.89 16.08 -15.12
CA LYS A 42 9.48 16.08 -14.73
C LYS A 42 9.49 15.49 -13.33
N SER A 43 9.33 16.36 -12.33
CA SER A 43 9.46 15.99 -10.92
C SER A 43 8.59 14.76 -10.64
N LEU A 44 9.22 13.68 -10.20
CA LEU A 44 8.53 12.61 -9.51
C LEU A 44 8.14 13.17 -8.13
N SER A 45 7.04 13.92 -8.09
CA SER A 45 6.38 14.42 -6.88
C SER A 45 5.00 13.76 -6.88
N ALA A 46 4.67 12.89 -5.94
CA ALA A 46 4.32 13.23 -4.55
C ALA A 46 3.14 14.22 -4.53
N THR A 47 1.99 13.70 -4.11
CA THR A 47 0.70 14.39 -3.90
C THR A 47 0.18 15.27 -5.05
N GLU A 48 -0.50 14.68 -6.02
CA GLU A 48 -1.28 15.42 -7.03
C GLU A 48 -2.77 15.29 -6.73
N LYS A 49 -3.46 16.42 -6.57
CA LYS A 49 -4.91 16.43 -6.35
C LYS A 49 -5.62 15.87 -7.60
N PRO A 50 -6.52 14.89 -7.46
CA PRO A 50 -7.22 14.35 -8.62
C PRO A 50 -8.06 15.42 -9.32
N LYS A 51 -8.11 15.34 -10.65
CA LYS A 51 -8.93 16.25 -11.46
C LYS A 51 -10.41 16.14 -11.05
N LYS A 52 -11.07 17.28 -10.88
CA LYS A 52 -12.50 17.33 -10.52
C LYS A 52 -13.33 16.52 -11.53
N GLY A 53 -14.29 15.75 -11.01
CA GLY A 53 -15.18 14.92 -11.81
C GLY A 53 -14.63 13.54 -12.17
N THR A 54 -13.38 13.22 -11.83
CA THR A 54 -12.87 11.85 -12.00
C THR A 54 -13.35 10.91 -10.88
N TRP A 55 -13.16 9.61 -11.10
CA TRP A 55 -13.44 8.59 -10.09
C TRP A 55 -12.56 8.77 -8.85
N GLU A 56 -11.28 9.07 -9.03
CA GLU A 56 -10.30 9.34 -7.96
C GLU A 56 -10.72 10.54 -7.11
N ALA A 57 -11.19 11.63 -7.74
CA ALA A 57 -11.71 12.79 -7.02
C ALA A 57 -12.95 12.43 -6.18
N THR A 58 -13.80 11.53 -6.69
CA THR A 58 -15.00 11.06 -5.98
C THR A 58 -14.62 10.21 -4.78
N VAL A 59 -13.69 9.26 -4.95
CA VAL A 59 -13.16 8.42 -3.86
C VAL A 59 -12.54 9.29 -2.77
N LEU A 60 -11.60 10.17 -3.13
CA LEU A 60 -10.93 11.06 -2.16
C LEU A 60 -11.93 11.94 -1.41
N SER A 61 -12.87 12.56 -2.15
CA SER A 61 -13.88 13.42 -1.54
C SER A 61 -14.80 12.64 -0.60
N ARG A 62 -15.16 11.40 -0.94
CA ARG A 62 -16.03 10.57 -0.09
C ARG A 62 -15.30 10.04 1.14
N THR A 63 -14.05 9.62 0.98
CA THR A 63 -13.19 9.23 2.11
C THR A 63 -13.03 10.38 3.09
N ASN A 64 -12.69 11.59 2.60
CA ASN A 64 -12.55 12.76 3.44
C ASN A 64 -13.87 13.26 4.03
N TYR A 65 -15.00 12.97 3.37
CA TYR A 65 -16.32 13.20 3.97
C TYR A 65 -16.52 12.37 5.24
N HIS A 66 -16.23 11.07 5.20
CA HIS A 66 -16.37 10.17 6.34
C HIS A 66 -15.34 10.45 7.42
N ARG A 67 -14.06 10.65 7.06
CA ARG A 67 -12.99 11.00 8.01
C ARG A 67 -13.32 12.23 8.87
N ARG A 68 -13.89 13.26 8.24
CA ARG A 68 -14.35 14.47 8.97
C ARG A 68 -15.39 14.15 10.05
N GLN A 69 -16.28 13.17 9.82
CA GLN A 69 -17.27 12.76 10.81
C GLN A 69 -16.63 12.18 12.07
N HIS A 70 -15.40 11.67 11.98
CA HIS A 70 -14.63 11.10 13.09
C HIS A 70 -13.49 12.02 13.54
N GLY A 71 -13.48 13.29 13.13
CA GLY A 71 -12.40 14.23 13.46
C GLY A 71 -11.02 13.88 12.88
N ALA A 72 -10.94 12.87 11.99
CA ALA A 72 -9.70 12.47 11.35
C ALA A 72 -9.28 13.50 10.27
N PRO A 73 -7.99 13.90 10.21
CA PRO A 73 -7.49 14.82 9.17
C PRO A 73 -7.77 14.31 7.75
N PRO A 74 -8.03 15.18 6.77
CA PRO A 74 -8.29 14.76 5.40
C PRO A 74 -7.03 14.14 4.78
N LEU A 75 -7.22 13.06 4.02
CA LEU A 75 -6.16 12.46 3.21
C LEU A 75 -5.86 13.33 1.98
N THR A 76 -4.62 13.23 1.51
CA THR A 76 -4.19 13.72 0.21
C THR A 76 -4.02 12.55 -0.76
N TRP A 77 -4.25 12.79 -2.05
CA TRP A 77 -4.08 11.73 -3.06
C TRP A 77 -2.61 11.56 -3.41
N ASN A 78 -2.12 10.33 -3.54
CA ASN A 78 -0.75 10.04 -3.95
C ASN A 78 -0.73 9.11 -5.18
N THR A 79 -0.20 9.62 -6.28
CA THR A 79 -0.12 8.93 -7.58
C THR A 79 0.82 7.72 -7.56
N THR A 80 1.83 7.69 -6.68
CA THR A 80 2.71 6.53 -6.49
C THR A 80 1.97 5.39 -5.81
N ILE A 81 1.17 5.72 -4.78
CA ILE A 81 0.30 4.74 -4.10
C ILE A 81 -0.78 4.22 -5.07
N GLN A 82 -1.37 5.10 -5.88
CA GLN A 82 -2.32 4.71 -6.93
C GLN A 82 -1.68 3.76 -7.95
N ALA A 83 -0.45 4.03 -8.39
CA ALA A 83 0.26 3.15 -9.33
C ALA A 83 0.49 1.75 -8.73
N PHE A 84 0.84 1.67 -7.45
CA PHE A 84 0.90 0.41 -6.72
C PHE A 84 -0.47 -0.30 -6.70
N ALA A 85 -1.53 0.40 -6.28
CA ALA A 85 -2.89 -0.13 -6.26
C ALA A 85 -3.30 -0.67 -7.63
N GLN A 86 -2.99 0.07 -8.71
CA GLN A 86 -3.31 -0.32 -10.09
C GLN A 86 -2.58 -1.60 -10.50
N SER A 87 -1.29 -1.70 -10.16
CA SER A 87 -0.50 -2.91 -10.43
C SER A 87 -1.11 -4.15 -9.77
N TRP A 88 -1.71 -3.98 -8.57
CA TRP A 88 -2.31 -5.06 -7.83
C TRP A 88 -3.67 -5.48 -8.42
N VAL A 89 -4.59 -4.53 -8.61
CA VAL A 89 -5.94 -4.85 -9.12
C VAL A 89 -5.93 -5.40 -10.54
N ASN A 90 -4.94 -5.05 -11.36
CA ASN A 90 -4.76 -5.61 -12.71
C ASN A 90 -4.58 -7.13 -12.74
N ARG A 91 -4.19 -7.74 -11.61
CA ARG A 91 -4.06 -9.20 -11.48
C ARG A 91 -5.41 -9.90 -11.40
N CYS A 92 -6.50 -9.17 -11.12
CA CYS A 92 -7.85 -9.70 -10.99
C CYS A 92 -7.96 -10.88 -10.01
N VAL A 93 -7.24 -10.77 -8.89
CA VAL A 93 -7.33 -11.70 -7.75
C VAL A 93 -7.85 -10.93 -6.56
N PHE A 94 -9.03 -11.31 -6.05
CA PHE A 94 -9.62 -10.68 -4.87
C PHE A 94 -8.92 -11.18 -3.59
N ARG A 95 -7.76 -10.59 -3.32
CA ARG A 95 -6.92 -10.87 -2.14
C ARG A 95 -6.03 -9.66 -1.87
N HIS A 96 -5.67 -9.44 -0.61
CA HIS A 96 -4.70 -8.41 -0.24
C HIS A 96 -3.32 -8.62 -0.88
N SER A 97 -2.64 -7.50 -1.16
CA SER A 97 -1.29 -7.45 -1.73
C SER A 97 -0.21 -7.93 -0.77
N ARG A 98 -0.49 -7.91 0.55
CA ARG A 98 0.44 -8.27 1.65
C ARG A 98 1.70 -7.40 1.70
N THR A 99 1.70 -6.25 1.04
CA THR A 99 2.75 -5.25 1.22
C THR A 99 2.71 -4.73 2.65
N LEU A 100 3.87 -4.42 3.21
CA LEU A 100 3.98 -3.73 4.51
C LEU A 100 4.06 -2.20 4.35
N LEU A 101 4.13 -1.70 3.12
CA LEU A 101 4.32 -0.27 2.84
C LEU A 101 3.04 0.55 3.06
N TYR A 102 1.87 -0.07 2.87
CA TYR A 102 0.58 0.60 2.86
C TYR A 102 -0.48 -0.20 3.60
N GLY A 103 -1.42 0.49 4.22
CA GLY A 103 -2.72 -0.09 4.55
C GLY A 103 -3.48 -0.39 3.25
N GLU A 104 -4.50 -1.25 3.30
CA GLU A 104 -5.22 -1.66 2.09
C GLU A 104 -6.68 -1.99 2.37
N ASN A 105 -7.58 -1.37 1.62
CA ASN A 105 -8.97 -1.79 1.52
C ASN A 105 -9.26 -2.35 0.14
N LEU A 106 -10.00 -3.46 0.09
CA LEU A 106 -10.46 -4.05 -1.17
C LEU A 106 -11.98 -3.98 -1.28
N TYR A 107 -12.45 -3.76 -2.49
CA TYR A 107 -13.87 -3.85 -2.81
C TYR A 107 -14.05 -4.55 -4.15
N VAL A 108 -15.08 -5.37 -4.27
CA VAL A 108 -15.41 -6.02 -5.52
C VAL A 108 -16.92 -5.99 -5.77
N ALA A 109 -17.30 -5.59 -6.98
CA ALA A 109 -18.67 -5.70 -7.48
C ALA A 109 -18.72 -6.73 -8.60
N GLY A 110 -19.82 -7.48 -8.72
CA GLY A 110 -20.03 -8.49 -9.76
C GLY A 110 -21.32 -8.27 -10.55
N GLN A 111 -21.30 -8.53 -11.87
CA GLN A 111 -22.47 -8.52 -12.74
C GLN A 111 -22.39 -9.63 -13.79
N SER A 112 -23.53 -10.27 -14.08
CA SER A 112 -23.58 -11.44 -14.97
C SER A 112 -23.43 -11.09 -16.45
N ASN A 113 -23.89 -9.92 -16.89
CA ASN A 113 -23.99 -9.59 -18.31
C ASN A 113 -22.90 -8.61 -18.78
N THR A 114 -22.43 -7.73 -17.91
CA THR A 114 -21.46 -6.67 -18.25
C THR A 114 -20.50 -6.41 -17.10
N TYR A 115 -19.41 -5.68 -17.35
CA TYR A 115 -18.59 -5.16 -16.26
C TYR A 115 -19.40 -4.19 -15.38
N PRO A 116 -19.42 -4.39 -14.06
CA PRO A 116 -20.02 -3.41 -13.16
C PRO A 116 -19.24 -2.11 -13.21
N LYS A 117 -19.95 -0.99 -12.99
CA LYS A 117 -19.37 0.36 -13.00
C LYS A 117 -19.74 1.11 -11.73
N PRO A 118 -19.34 0.62 -10.53
CA PRO A 118 -19.53 1.38 -9.31
C PRO A 118 -18.88 2.76 -9.46
N ASN A 119 -19.60 3.78 -9.01
CA ASN A 119 -19.02 5.11 -8.87
C ASN A 119 -17.96 5.09 -7.75
N GLY A 120 -17.27 6.22 -7.54
CA GLY A 120 -16.24 6.29 -6.48
C GLY A 120 -16.80 6.20 -5.06
N THR A 121 -18.09 6.46 -4.85
CA THR A 121 -18.67 6.43 -3.49
C THR A 121 -19.00 5.01 -3.05
N ALA A 122 -19.42 4.14 -3.97
CA ALA A 122 -19.82 2.76 -3.66
C ALA A 122 -18.79 1.95 -2.84
N PRO A 123 -17.49 1.86 -3.23
CA PRO A 123 -16.51 1.15 -2.40
C PRO A 123 -16.31 1.82 -1.04
N VAL A 124 -16.23 3.16 -1.02
CA VAL A 124 -15.98 3.93 0.21
C VAL A 124 -17.12 3.81 1.20
N ASP A 125 -18.37 3.87 0.73
CA ASP A 125 -19.56 3.71 1.55
C ASP A 125 -19.71 2.28 2.06
N ASN A 126 -19.38 1.29 1.24
CA ASN A 126 -19.39 -0.10 1.66
C ASN A 126 -18.42 -0.34 2.83
N TRP A 127 -17.19 0.14 2.73
CA TRP A 127 -16.21 0.09 3.82
C TRP A 127 -16.65 0.87 5.05
N TYR A 128 -17.18 2.07 4.87
CA TYR A 128 -17.63 2.89 5.99
C TYR A 128 -18.78 2.26 6.77
N ASN A 129 -19.71 1.58 6.09
CA ASN A 129 -20.87 0.97 6.73
C ASN A 129 -20.51 -0.09 7.78
N GLU A 130 -19.28 -0.61 7.80
CA GLU A 130 -18.80 -1.48 8.87
C GLU A 130 -18.78 -0.79 10.24
N VAL A 131 -18.85 0.55 10.30
CA VAL A 131 -19.01 1.31 11.55
C VAL A 131 -20.19 0.83 12.40
N GLN A 132 -21.24 0.28 11.79
CA GLN A 132 -22.40 -0.25 12.49
C GLN A 132 -22.09 -1.50 13.34
N TRP A 133 -20.94 -2.13 13.08
CA TRP A 133 -20.48 -3.34 13.78
C TRP A 133 -19.28 -3.08 14.69
N TYR A 134 -18.68 -1.88 14.65
CA TYR A 134 -17.54 -1.55 15.48
C TYR A 134 -17.97 -1.36 16.94
N ASN A 135 -17.35 -2.13 17.84
CA ASN A 135 -17.56 -2.00 19.28
C ASN A 135 -16.57 -0.99 19.86
N TRP A 136 -17.06 0.19 20.27
CA TRP A 136 -16.23 1.27 20.80
C TRP A 136 -15.63 0.95 22.17
N ASP A 137 -16.24 0.02 22.92
CA ASP A 137 -15.73 -0.46 24.21
C ASP A 137 -14.65 -1.55 24.04
N GLU A 138 -14.46 -2.06 22.82
CA GLU A 138 -13.44 -3.07 22.46
C GLU A 138 -12.63 -2.60 21.23
N PRO A 139 -11.84 -1.53 21.37
CA PRO A 139 -11.03 -1.00 20.27
C PRO A 139 -10.10 -2.09 19.71
N GLY A 140 -9.90 -2.11 18.39
CA GLY A 140 -9.06 -3.12 17.75
C GLY A 140 -9.69 -4.51 17.59
N ASN A 141 -10.93 -4.73 18.07
CA ASN A 141 -11.74 -5.85 17.65
C ASN A 141 -12.26 -5.61 16.23
N LEU A 142 -11.65 -6.28 15.25
CA LEU A 142 -11.97 -6.12 13.82
C LEU A 142 -12.97 -7.15 13.30
N VAL A 143 -13.65 -7.87 14.19
CA VAL A 143 -14.62 -8.91 13.84
C VAL A 143 -15.98 -8.55 14.40
N GLY A 144 -16.93 -8.30 13.48
CA GLY A 144 -18.32 -8.02 13.79
C GLY A 144 -19.16 -9.28 13.96
N PRO A 145 -20.48 -9.10 14.13
CA PRO A 145 -21.44 -10.20 14.17
C PRO A 145 -21.25 -11.18 13.01
N GLN A 146 -21.41 -12.47 13.25
CA GLN A 146 -21.32 -13.50 12.19
C GLN A 146 -19.97 -13.50 11.42
N GLY A 147 -18.90 -12.93 12.00
CA GLY A 147 -17.58 -12.91 11.39
C GLY A 147 -17.38 -11.82 10.33
N GLN A 148 -18.21 -10.77 10.32
CA GLN A 148 -18.06 -9.64 9.40
C GLN A 148 -16.73 -8.91 9.66
N GLU A 149 -16.00 -8.57 8.59
CA GLU A 149 -14.77 -7.78 8.71
C GLU A 149 -15.12 -6.31 9.03
N ILE A 150 -14.42 -5.70 9.99
CA ILE A 150 -14.54 -4.26 10.33
C ILE A 150 -13.23 -3.49 9.98
N GLY A 151 -12.26 -4.21 9.43
CA GLY A 151 -10.95 -3.67 9.08
C GLY A 151 -11.02 -2.54 8.04
N HIS A 152 -12.04 -2.51 7.18
CA HIS A 152 -12.09 -1.48 6.15
C HIS A 152 -12.52 -0.12 6.71
N PHE A 153 -13.50 -0.11 7.63
CA PHE A 153 -13.91 1.11 8.33
C PHE A 153 -12.73 1.72 9.10
N THR A 154 -12.08 0.91 9.95
CA THR A 154 -10.98 1.37 10.80
C THR A 154 -9.82 1.93 9.96
N ALA A 155 -9.44 1.26 8.87
CA ALA A 155 -8.42 1.76 7.95
C ALA A 155 -8.83 3.07 7.24
N LEU A 156 -10.12 3.22 6.89
CA LEU A 156 -10.65 4.39 6.21
C LEU A 156 -10.60 5.65 7.12
N VAL A 157 -10.94 5.49 8.40
CA VAL A 157 -11.01 6.60 9.36
C VAL A 157 -9.74 6.80 10.19
N TRP A 158 -8.74 5.92 10.05
CA TRP A 158 -7.49 5.97 10.79
C TRP A 158 -6.83 7.36 10.79
N ALA A 159 -6.80 8.03 11.95
CA ALA A 159 -6.44 9.44 12.05
C ALA A 159 -5.05 9.76 11.50
N SER A 160 -4.05 8.91 11.77
CA SER A 160 -2.65 9.11 11.36
C SER A 160 -2.38 8.85 9.88
N SER A 161 -3.30 8.20 9.16
CA SER A 161 -3.19 8.07 7.70
C SER A 161 -3.24 9.47 7.07
N SER A 162 -2.34 9.77 6.14
CA SER A 162 -2.18 11.11 5.54
C SER A 162 -2.33 11.11 4.01
N GLN A 163 -2.13 9.96 3.38
CA GLN A 163 -2.15 9.79 1.94
C GLN A 163 -2.95 8.55 1.55
N VAL A 164 -3.61 8.63 0.39
CA VAL A 164 -4.31 7.51 -0.22
C VAL A 164 -4.05 7.48 -1.72
N GLY A 165 -3.96 6.29 -2.30
CA GLY A 165 -4.04 6.10 -3.73
C GLY A 165 -4.89 4.88 -4.03
N CYS A 166 -5.88 5.02 -4.90
CA CYS A 166 -6.78 3.94 -5.24
C CYS A 166 -6.80 3.67 -6.73
N ALA A 167 -7.10 2.43 -7.08
CA ALA A 167 -7.21 1.97 -8.45
C ALA A 167 -8.35 0.98 -8.60
N LYS A 168 -8.74 0.75 -9.85
CA LYS A 168 -9.73 -0.26 -10.21
C LYS A 168 -9.39 -0.99 -11.49
N ALA A 169 -9.84 -2.24 -11.60
CA ALA A 169 -9.70 -3.06 -12.79
C ALA A 169 -11.00 -3.80 -13.12
N ASN A 170 -11.30 -3.90 -14.42
CA ASN A 170 -12.36 -4.74 -14.93
C ASN A 170 -11.82 -6.17 -15.10
N CYS A 171 -12.46 -7.12 -14.45
CA CYS A 171 -12.03 -8.51 -14.35
C CYS A 171 -13.03 -9.43 -15.07
N ARG A 172 -12.52 -10.25 -16.00
CA ARG A 172 -13.32 -11.13 -16.85
C ARG A 172 -14.05 -12.19 -16.01
N LYS A 173 -15.15 -12.74 -16.55
CA LYS A 173 -15.77 -13.96 -16.00
C LYS A 173 -14.72 -15.04 -15.76
N GLY A 174 -14.84 -15.76 -14.65
CA GLY A 174 -13.93 -16.83 -14.27
C GLY A 174 -12.62 -16.38 -13.60
N THR A 175 -12.37 -15.07 -13.44
CA THR A 175 -11.17 -14.59 -12.73
C THR A 175 -11.38 -14.48 -11.22
N ILE A 176 -12.44 -13.77 -10.80
CA ILE A 176 -12.83 -13.67 -9.38
C ILE A 176 -13.99 -14.62 -9.06
N TRP A 177 -15.02 -14.63 -9.91
CA TRP A 177 -16.14 -15.57 -9.78
C TRP A 177 -16.43 -16.26 -11.11
N PRO A 178 -16.89 -17.53 -11.11
CA PRO A 178 -17.08 -18.33 -12.33
C PRO A 178 -17.92 -17.63 -13.41
N ASN A 179 -19.06 -17.06 -13.00
CA ASN A 179 -20.09 -16.58 -13.94
C ASN A 179 -20.27 -15.06 -13.97
N TYR A 180 -19.42 -14.29 -13.30
CA TYR A 180 -19.58 -12.84 -13.16
C TYR A 180 -18.38 -12.08 -13.72
N TYR A 181 -18.65 -11.04 -14.50
CA TYR A 181 -17.70 -9.96 -14.66
C TYR A 181 -17.58 -9.23 -13.34
N ALA A 182 -16.39 -8.75 -13.01
CA ALA A 182 -16.16 -8.02 -11.78
C ALA A 182 -15.47 -6.68 -12.03
N GLN A 183 -15.65 -5.76 -11.10
CA GLN A 183 -14.77 -4.60 -10.95
C GLN A 183 -14.12 -4.70 -9.58
N LEU A 184 -12.81 -4.92 -9.58
CA LEU A 184 -12.00 -4.95 -8.37
C LEU A 184 -11.44 -3.55 -8.11
N VAL A 185 -11.52 -3.10 -6.87
CA VAL A 185 -11.01 -1.82 -6.38
C VAL A 185 -10.04 -2.11 -5.25
N SER A 186 -8.91 -1.41 -5.24
CA SER A 186 -7.99 -1.34 -4.11
C SER A 186 -7.72 0.11 -3.77
N CYS A 187 -7.82 0.46 -2.48
CA CYS A 187 -7.34 1.73 -1.93
C CYS A 187 -6.21 1.43 -0.95
N ASN A 188 -5.05 2.04 -1.19
CA ASN A 188 -3.89 1.89 -0.32
C ASN A 188 -3.61 3.18 0.45
N TYR A 189 -3.25 3.07 1.72
CA TYR A 189 -3.12 4.19 2.67
C TYR A 189 -1.71 4.29 3.23
N HIS A 190 -1.22 5.51 3.41
CA HIS A 190 0.04 5.80 4.08
C HIS A 190 -0.15 6.93 5.09
N VAL A 191 0.29 6.85 6.34
CA VAL A 191 0.84 5.67 7.05
C VAL A 191 -0.20 4.52 7.10
N PRO A 192 0.20 3.24 7.10
CA PRO A 192 -0.74 2.13 7.28
C PRO A 192 -1.53 2.25 8.59
N GLY A 193 -2.84 2.02 8.52
CA GLY A 193 -3.71 1.86 9.69
C GLY A 193 -3.84 0.40 10.12
N ASN A 194 -4.72 0.17 11.09
CA ASN A 194 -5.00 -1.16 11.68
C ASN A 194 -3.75 -1.84 12.24
N VAL A 195 -2.89 -1.03 12.85
CA VAL A 195 -1.67 -1.49 13.52
C VAL A 195 -1.96 -1.52 15.01
N TYR A 196 -1.70 -2.64 15.66
CA TYR A 196 -1.75 -2.77 17.11
C TYR A 196 -0.59 -2.01 17.75
N GLY A 197 -0.79 -1.53 18.97
CA GLY A 197 0.22 -0.79 19.72
C GLY A 197 1.39 -1.66 20.17
N PRO A 198 2.29 -1.10 20.99
CA PRO A 198 3.34 -1.86 21.66
C PRO A 198 2.76 -3.11 22.33
N ASP A 199 3.50 -4.21 22.27
CA ASP A 199 3.11 -5.49 22.87
C ASP A 199 1.78 -6.09 22.35
N GLY A 200 1.24 -5.56 21.24
CA GLY A 200 0.02 -6.04 20.62
C GLY A 200 -1.28 -5.48 21.22
N ASP A 201 -1.19 -4.40 21.99
CA ASP A 201 -2.35 -3.74 22.59
C ASP A 201 -3.18 -2.90 21.59
N THR A 202 -4.26 -2.30 22.08
CA THR A 202 -5.25 -1.56 21.29
C THR A 202 -5.04 -0.05 21.33
N SER A 203 -3.96 0.44 21.94
CA SER A 203 -3.70 1.87 22.16
C SER A 203 -3.75 2.68 20.86
N TYR A 204 -3.17 2.16 19.78
CA TYR A 204 -3.22 2.81 18.48
C TYR A 204 -4.63 2.86 17.87
N PHE A 205 -5.51 1.90 18.16
CA PHE A 205 -6.91 1.97 17.73
C PHE A 205 -7.66 3.07 18.49
N GLU A 206 -7.44 3.19 19.79
CA GLU A 206 -8.04 4.24 20.64
C GLU A 206 -7.63 5.65 20.16
N GLU A 207 -6.37 5.81 19.74
CA GLU A 207 -5.87 7.08 19.22
C GLU A 207 -6.37 7.42 17.81
N ASN A 208 -6.61 6.41 16.97
CA ASN A 208 -6.82 6.61 15.54
C ASN A 208 -8.24 6.36 15.04
N VAL A 209 -9.08 5.64 15.79
CA VAL A 209 -10.47 5.33 15.44
C VAL A 209 -11.37 6.01 16.45
N LEU A 210 -11.77 7.24 16.14
CA LEU A 210 -12.53 8.09 17.06
C LEU A 210 -14.02 7.99 16.79
N GLU A 211 -14.85 8.11 17.82
CA GLU A 211 -16.31 8.16 17.67
C GLU A 211 -16.76 9.34 16.81
N ARG A 212 -17.95 9.18 16.22
CA ARG A 212 -18.55 10.19 15.36
C ARG A 212 -18.88 11.46 16.17
N ARG A 213 -18.53 12.62 15.64
CA ARG A 213 -18.85 13.95 16.21
C ARG A 213 -20.02 14.61 15.49
#